data_AF-A0A1Y0BCQ1-F1
#
_entry.id   AF-A0A1Y0BCQ1-F1
#
_cell.length_a   1.000
_cell.length_b   1.000
_cell.length_c   1.000
_cell.angle_alpha   90.00
_cell.angle_beta   90.00
_cell.angle_gamma   90.00
#
_symmetry.space_group_name_H-M   'P 1'
#
loop_
_entity.id
_entity.type
_entity.pdbx_description
1 polymer ?
#
loop_
_entity_poly.entity_id
_entity_poly.type
_entity_poly.pdbx_seq_one_letter_code
_entity_poly.pdbx_strand_id
1 'polypeptide(L)'
;MTLDVIGADSGNLSSRPQDVLGQYDIVFAKARSALEALAVGNAVVLCDRVGCGPMVTTGDMERLRRLNFGVRAIQEPVTAEILEREIARYDAQDAAQVSRSIRASADREPAIEQIVELYYDVVREFESTNRDLDGEARAEARYLQQLSRHYESERDSILNSRTFRWRKQILNSRFVGGLLRSFAKR
;
A
#
# COMPACT_ATOMS: atom_id res chain seq x y z
N MET A 1 -22.44 21.55 0.41
CA MET A 1 -21.34 20.62 0.72
C MET A 1 -20.91 20.03 -0.61
N THR A 2 -19.63 20.15 -0.97
CA THR A 2 -19.10 19.72 -2.28
C THR A 2 -18.23 18.50 -2.05
N LEU A 3 -18.38 17.47 -2.88
CA LEU A 3 -17.58 16.24 -2.82
C LEU A 3 -16.71 16.17 -4.06
N ASP A 4 -15.41 16.07 -3.85
CA ASP A 4 -14.44 15.79 -4.89
C ASP A 4 -13.83 14.40 -4.66
N VAL A 5 -13.54 13.70 -5.76
CA VAL A 5 -12.89 12.38 -5.73
C VAL A 5 -11.55 12.51 -6.47
N ILE A 6 -10.47 12.06 -5.81
CA ILE A 6 -9.11 12.07 -6.35
C ILE A 6 -8.60 10.63 -6.39
N GLY A 7 -8.02 10.23 -7.52
CA GLY A 7 -7.44 8.90 -7.73
C GLY A 7 -7.60 8.39 -9.16
N ALA A 8 -6.80 7.38 -9.52
CA ALA A 8 -6.76 6.84 -10.87
C ALA A 8 -8.13 6.37 -11.39
N ASP A 9 -8.93 5.69 -10.55
CA ASP A 9 -10.25 5.17 -10.95
C ASP A 9 -11.30 6.27 -11.15
N SER A 10 -11.05 7.47 -10.62
CA SER A 10 -11.92 8.64 -10.83
C SER A 10 -11.53 9.48 -12.04
N GLY A 11 -10.45 9.13 -12.75
CA GLY A 11 -9.87 9.94 -13.82
C GLY A 11 -9.21 11.24 -13.33
N ASN A 12 -9.17 11.47 -12.02
CA ASN A 12 -8.63 12.68 -11.38
C ASN A 12 -7.39 12.33 -10.53
N LEU A 13 -6.33 11.87 -11.18
CA LEU A 13 -5.08 11.53 -10.49
C LEU A 13 -4.24 12.79 -10.27
N SER A 14 -3.82 13.04 -9.02
CA SER A 14 -2.88 14.10 -8.69
C SER A 14 -1.50 13.52 -8.40
N SER A 15 -0.47 14.07 -9.06
CA SER A 15 0.95 13.79 -8.77
C SER A 15 1.50 14.67 -7.64
N ARG A 16 0.73 15.65 -7.18
CA ARG A 16 1.12 16.64 -6.17
C ARG A 16 -0.01 16.83 -5.15
N PRO A 17 -0.39 15.77 -4.41
CA PRO A 17 -1.51 15.83 -3.47
C PRO A 17 -1.34 16.93 -2.42
N GLN A 18 -0.10 17.28 -2.05
CA GLN A 18 0.19 18.35 -1.09
C GLN A 18 -0.32 19.75 -1.52
N ASP A 19 -0.49 20.00 -2.84
CA ASP A 19 -0.98 21.29 -3.34
C ASP A 19 -2.52 21.38 -3.30
N VAL A 20 -3.19 20.23 -3.22
CA VAL A 20 -4.66 20.13 -3.35
C VAL A 20 -5.31 19.78 -2.01
N LEU A 21 -4.70 18.89 -1.22
CA LEU A 21 -5.25 18.41 0.05
C LEU A 21 -5.57 19.55 1.02
N GLY A 22 -4.75 20.60 1.08
CA GLY A 22 -4.96 21.73 1.99
C GLY A 22 -6.23 22.56 1.72
N GLN A 23 -6.95 22.27 0.64
CA GLN A 23 -8.19 22.94 0.26
C GLN A 23 -9.43 22.25 0.84
N TYR A 24 -9.28 21.10 1.51
CA TYR A 24 -10.38 20.32 2.08
C TYR A 24 -10.37 20.35 3.61
N ASP A 25 -11.54 20.28 4.24
CA ASP A 25 -11.64 20.14 5.69
C ASP A 25 -11.53 18.68 6.13
N ILE A 26 -12.24 17.80 5.42
CA ILE A 26 -12.36 16.36 5.71
C ILE A 26 -11.92 15.55 4.49
N VAL A 27 -11.08 14.54 4.71
CA VAL A 27 -10.60 13.61 3.70
C VAL A 27 -10.97 12.18 4.09
N PHE A 28 -11.53 11.41 3.15
CA PHE A 28 -11.74 9.97 3.30
C PHE A 28 -10.57 9.23 2.68
N ALA A 29 -9.75 8.56 3.48
CA ALA A 29 -8.54 7.91 3.00
C ALA A 29 -8.09 6.76 3.91
N LYS A 30 -7.10 6.00 3.46
CA LYS A 30 -6.41 5.00 4.28
C LYS A 30 -4.90 5.03 4.05
N ALA A 31 -4.16 4.39 4.94
CA ALA A 31 -2.74 4.14 4.82
C ALA A 31 -1.92 5.40 4.52
N ARG A 32 -1.13 5.39 3.45
CA ARG A 32 -0.28 6.50 3.06
C ARG A 32 -1.07 7.77 2.73
N SER A 33 -2.18 7.66 2.00
CA SER A 33 -3.01 8.82 1.66
C SER A 33 -3.62 9.46 2.90
N ALA A 34 -3.99 8.66 3.90
CA ALA A 34 -4.42 9.18 5.20
C ALA A 34 -3.28 9.91 5.91
N LEU A 35 -2.07 9.33 5.93
CA LEU A 35 -0.90 9.97 6.53
C LEU A 35 -0.56 11.32 5.89
N GLU A 36 -0.62 11.39 4.55
CA GLU A 36 -0.38 12.62 3.78
C GLU A 36 -1.43 13.71 4.10
N ALA A 37 -2.71 13.36 4.13
CA ALA A 37 -3.79 14.29 4.49
C ALA A 37 -3.68 14.80 5.94
N LEU A 38 -3.38 13.91 6.90
CA LEU A 38 -3.13 14.29 8.29
C LEU A 38 -1.93 15.24 8.40
N ALA A 39 -0.85 14.98 7.67
CA ALA A 39 0.35 15.82 7.67
C ALA A 39 0.08 17.23 7.11
N VAL A 40 -0.85 17.36 6.15
CA VAL A 40 -1.28 18.65 5.61
C VAL A 40 -2.15 19.43 6.61
N GLY A 41 -3.01 18.74 7.35
CA GLY A 41 -3.89 19.36 8.35
C GLY A 41 -5.36 19.00 8.22
N ASN A 42 -5.71 18.10 7.31
CA ASN A 42 -7.09 17.64 7.14
C ASN A 42 -7.54 16.79 8.33
N ALA A 43 -8.82 16.86 8.67
CA ALA A 43 -9.46 15.78 9.42
C ALA A 43 -9.61 14.56 8.50
N VAL A 44 -9.31 13.36 9.00
CA VAL A 44 -9.36 12.15 8.17
C VAL A 44 -10.29 11.12 8.76
N VAL A 45 -11.26 10.68 7.96
CA VAL A 45 -12.04 9.47 8.23
C VAL A 45 -11.39 8.31 7.51
N LEU A 46 -11.03 7.26 8.26
CA LEU A 46 -10.40 6.08 7.65
C LEU A 46 -11.43 5.35 6.78
N CYS A 47 -11.27 5.34 5.47
CA CYS A 47 -12.26 4.77 4.57
C CYS A 47 -11.63 4.26 3.28
N ASP A 48 -12.17 3.16 2.76
CA ASP A 48 -11.79 2.55 1.48
C ASP A 48 -12.95 1.70 0.94
N ARG A 49 -12.82 1.15 -0.26
CA ARG A 49 -13.83 0.27 -0.88
C ARG A 49 -14.22 -0.93 0.00
N VAL A 50 -13.34 -1.34 0.92
CA VAL A 50 -13.56 -2.48 1.82
C VAL A 50 -14.36 -2.12 3.09
N GLY A 51 -14.51 -0.83 3.42
CA GLY A 51 -15.22 -0.41 4.63
C GLY A 51 -14.91 1.01 5.09
N CYS A 52 -15.51 1.35 6.24
CA CYS A 52 -15.26 2.56 7.00
C CYS A 52 -14.63 2.22 8.37
N GLY A 53 -13.79 3.12 8.85
CA GLY A 53 -13.19 3.16 10.18
C GLY A 53 -13.42 4.53 10.81
N PRO A 54 -12.79 4.81 11.95
CA PRO A 54 -13.06 6.03 12.70
C PRO A 54 -12.46 7.28 12.03
N MET A 55 -12.99 8.45 12.40
CA MET A 55 -12.23 9.70 12.30
C MET A 55 -10.99 9.62 13.20
N VAL A 56 -9.83 9.97 12.64
CA VAL A 56 -8.58 10.04 13.38
C VAL A 56 -8.64 11.25 14.30
N THR A 57 -8.45 11.01 15.60
CA THR A 57 -8.43 12.05 16.63
C THR A 57 -7.15 11.97 17.46
N THR A 58 -6.83 13.00 18.24
CA THR A 58 -5.66 12.94 19.13
C THR A 58 -5.72 11.77 20.12
N GLY A 59 -6.93 11.38 20.57
CA GLY A 59 -7.16 10.29 21.52
C GLY A 59 -6.87 8.88 20.99
N ASP A 60 -6.89 8.67 19.67
CA ASP A 60 -6.68 7.34 19.06
C ASP A 60 -5.63 7.29 17.97
N MET A 61 -5.03 8.43 17.61
CA MET A 61 -3.98 8.55 16.59
C MET A 61 -2.85 7.53 16.78
N GLU A 62 -2.32 7.38 17.99
CA GLU A 62 -1.17 6.49 18.25
C GLU A 62 -1.52 5.01 17.97
N ARG A 63 -2.71 4.58 18.42
CA ARG A 63 -3.24 3.24 18.16
C ARG A 63 -3.45 3.04 16.66
N LEU A 64 -4.05 4.02 15.98
CA LEU A 64 -4.30 3.96 14.55
C LEU A 64 -3.00 3.97 13.73
N ARG A 65 -1.97 4.68 14.20
CA ARG A 65 -0.63 4.71 13.59
C ARG A 65 0.04 3.35 13.61
N ARG A 66 -0.09 2.58 14.70
CA ARG A 66 0.39 1.18 14.79
C ARG A 66 -0.32 0.24 13.81
N LEU A 67 -1.54 0.59 13.42
CA LEU A 67 -2.29 -0.11 12.37
C LEU A 67 -2.04 0.48 10.97
N ASN A 68 -1.03 1.35 10.84
CA ASN A 68 -0.67 2.09 9.63
C ASN A 68 -1.83 2.89 9.03
N PHE A 69 -2.84 3.27 9.82
CA PHE A 69 -4.09 3.84 9.29
C PHE A 69 -4.74 2.95 8.20
N GLY A 70 -4.42 1.65 8.23
CA GLY A 70 -4.71 0.71 7.16
C GLY A 70 -5.99 -0.08 7.39
N VAL A 71 -6.20 -1.08 6.54
CA VAL A 71 -7.42 -1.90 6.51
C VAL A 71 -7.78 -2.57 7.84
N ARG A 72 -6.82 -2.78 8.74
CA ARG A 72 -7.08 -3.35 10.08
C ARG A 72 -7.87 -2.41 10.99
N ALA A 73 -7.84 -1.10 10.72
CA ALA A 73 -8.62 -0.09 11.42
C ALA A 73 -10.01 0.16 10.78
N ILE A 74 -10.27 -0.44 9.61
CA ILE A 74 -11.50 -0.30 8.84
C ILE A 74 -12.35 -1.54 9.12
N GLN A 75 -13.33 -1.41 10.00
CA GLN A 75 -14.06 -2.56 10.56
C GLN A 75 -15.57 -2.50 10.32
N GLU A 76 -16.06 -1.38 9.81
CA GLU A 76 -17.47 -1.16 9.56
C GLU A 76 -17.76 -1.11 8.05
N PRO A 77 -19.00 -1.43 7.61
CA PRO A 77 -19.39 -1.24 6.22
C PRO A 77 -19.43 0.26 5.86
N VAL A 78 -19.32 0.59 4.58
CA VAL A 78 -19.53 1.96 4.10
C VAL A 78 -21.03 2.21 3.98
N THR A 79 -21.62 2.87 4.96
CA THR A 79 -23.02 3.33 4.93
C THR A 79 -23.12 4.82 5.26
N ALA A 80 -24.21 5.46 4.86
CA ALA A 80 -24.42 6.89 5.10
C ALA A 80 -24.42 7.22 6.60
N GLU A 81 -25.05 6.37 7.41
CA GLU A 81 -25.19 6.55 8.86
C GLU A 81 -23.83 6.52 9.56
N ILE A 82 -22.92 5.64 9.10
CA ILE A 82 -21.58 5.49 9.66
C ILE A 82 -20.71 6.69 9.27
N LEU A 83 -20.79 7.11 8.00
CA LEU A 83 -20.07 8.29 7.53
C LEU A 83 -20.54 9.56 8.24
N GLU A 84 -21.86 9.76 8.39
CA GLU A 84 -22.43 10.89 9.12
C GLU A 84 -21.97 10.91 10.58
N ARG A 85 -21.95 9.75 11.25
CA ARG A 85 -21.47 9.61 12.62
C ARG A 85 -20.01 10.01 12.76
N GLU A 86 -19.13 9.57 11.85
CA GLU A 86 -17.72 9.94 11.91
C GLU A 86 -17.47 11.40 11.49
N ILE A 87 -18.21 11.92 10.50
CA ILE A 87 -18.15 13.35 10.12
C ILE A 87 -18.58 14.24 11.31
N ALA A 88 -19.58 13.83 12.07
CA ALA A 88 -20.06 14.58 13.24
C ALA A 88 -19.02 14.74 14.34
N ARG A 89 -17.93 13.95 14.31
CA ARG A 89 -16.79 14.06 15.25
C ARG A 89 -15.77 15.14 14.82
N TYR A 90 -15.99 15.79 13.69
CA TYR A 90 -15.07 16.80 13.16
C TYR A 90 -14.82 17.94 14.16
N ASP A 91 -13.55 18.14 14.48
CA ASP A 91 -13.04 19.28 15.23
C ASP A 91 -11.76 19.79 14.56
N ALA A 92 -11.79 21.03 14.08
CA ALA A 92 -10.66 21.67 13.42
C ALA A 92 -9.44 21.85 14.35
N GLN A 93 -9.67 22.04 15.66
CA GLN A 93 -8.58 22.17 16.62
C GLN A 93 -7.89 20.82 16.87
N ASP A 94 -8.67 19.74 16.95
CA ASP A 94 -8.13 18.39 17.09
C ASP A 94 -7.37 17.97 15.83
N ALA A 95 -7.92 18.21 14.63
CA ALA A 95 -7.22 17.96 13.37
C ALA A 95 -5.86 18.68 13.29
N ALA A 96 -5.79 19.93 13.76
CA ALA A 96 -4.54 20.68 13.82
C ALA A 96 -3.53 20.07 14.83
N GLN A 97 -4.00 19.51 15.95
CA GLN A 97 -3.16 18.81 16.92
C GLN A 97 -2.62 17.48 16.37
N VAL A 98 -3.48 16.69 15.72
CA VAL A 98 -3.08 15.46 15.03
C VAL A 98 -2.03 15.77 13.97
N SER A 99 -2.25 16.81 13.16
CA SER A 99 -1.30 17.23 12.11
C SER A 99 0.07 17.58 12.64
N ARG A 100 0.15 18.35 13.75
CA ARG A 100 1.43 18.65 14.41
C ARG A 100 2.15 17.37 14.87
N SER A 101 1.40 16.44 15.45
CA SER A 101 1.93 15.17 15.95
C SER A 101 2.43 14.25 14.83
N ILE A 102 1.70 14.20 13.71
CA ILE A 102 2.12 13.45 12.51
C ILE A 102 3.38 14.06 11.91
N ARG A 103 3.44 15.39 11.73
CA ARG A 103 4.67 16.04 11.21
C ARG A 103 5.88 15.80 12.09
N ALA A 104 5.71 15.75 13.41
CA ALA A 104 6.80 15.47 14.34
C ALA A 104 7.26 14.00 14.33
N SER A 105 6.38 13.05 13.97
CA SER A 105 6.66 11.61 14.10
C SER A 105 6.82 10.86 12.77
N ALA A 106 6.41 11.47 11.66
CA ALA A 106 6.41 10.84 10.33
C ALA A 106 7.44 11.47 9.38
N ASP A 107 8.47 12.13 9.92
CA ASP A 107 9.59 12.60 9.11
C ASP A 107 10.35 11.42 8.50
N ARG A 108 10.75 11.59 7.24
CA ARG A 108 11.46 10.58 6.46
C ARG A 108 12.94 10.54 6.81
N GLU A 109 13.55 11.68 7.10
CA GLU A 109 15.01 11.76 7.31
C GLU A 109 15.47 10.86 8.47
N PRO A 110 14.83 10.85 9.66
CA PRO A 110 15.20 9.93 10.73
C PRO A 110 15.05 8.45 10.35
N ALA A 111 14.06 8.12 9.52
CA ALA A 111 13.86 6.74 9.06
C ALA A 111 14.96 6.31 8.08
N ILE A 112 15.41 7.20 7.20
CA ILE A 112 16.54 6.93 6.29
C ILE A 112 17.82 6.74 7.10
N GLU A 113 18.08 7.61 8.07
CA GLU A 113 19.26 7.52 8.93
C GLU A 113 19.34 6.18 9.65
N GLN A 114 18.24 5.75 10.28
CA GLN A 114 18.16 4.44 10.95
C GLN A 114 18.39 3.25 10.01
N ILE A 115 17.84 3.31 8.78
CA ILE A 115 18.04 2.26 7.79
C ILE A 115 19.51 2.21 7.35
N VAL A 116 20.13 3.38 7.11
CA VAL A 116 21.53 3.47 6.70
C VAL A 116 22.46 2.99 7.81
N GLU A 117 22.19 3.39 9.06
CA GLU A 117 22.95 2.94 10.23
C GLU A 117 22.88 1.42 10.40
N LEU A 118 21.68 0.84 10.29
CA LEU A 118 21.50 -0.61 10.30
C LEU A 118 22.31 -1.31 9.21
N TYR A 119 22.39 -0.73 8.00
CA TYR A 119 23.21 -1.29 6.92
C TYR A 119 24.69 -1.25 7.27
N TYR A 120 25.18 -0.16 7.84
CA TYR A 120 26.57 -0.07 8.31
C TYR A 120 26.85 -1.08 9.43
N ASP A 121 25.92 -1.29 10.36
CA ASP A 121 26.05 -2.29 11.42
C ASP A 121 26.20 -3.69 10.83
N VAL A 122 25.33 -4.07 9.90
CA VAL A 122 25.36 -5.37 9.23
C VAL A 122 26.66 -5.56 8.43
N VAL A 123 27.15 -4.52 7.74
CA VAL A 123 28.43 -4.60 7.01
C VAL A 123 29.60 -4.78 7.98
N ARG A 124 29.65 -4.03 9.07
CA ARG A 124 30.72 -4.17 10.09
C ARG A 124 30.69 -5.53 10.79
N GLU A 125 29.50 -6.02 11.10
CA GLU A 125 29.31 -7.38 11.63
C GLU A 125 29.85 -8.41 10.63
N PHE A 126 29.48 -8.27 9.35
CA PHE A 126 29.93 -9.16 8.29
C PHE A 126 31.46 -9.15 8.11
N GLU A 127 32.11 -7.98 8.14
CA GLU A 127 33.56 -7.84 8.02
C GLU A 127 34.34 -8.44 9.20
N SER A 128 33.76 -8.39 10.40
CA SER A 128 34.38 -8.90 11.63
C SER A 128 34.06 -10.37 11.93
N THR A 129 33.10 -10.96 11.22
CA THR A 129 32.67 -12.35 11.41
C THR A 129 33.68 -13.32 10.81
N ASN A 130 34.11 -14.32 11.57
CA ASN A 130 34.86 -15.45 11.03
C ASN A 130 33.90 -16.41 10.32
N ARG A 131 34.00 -16.49 8.98
CA ARG A 131 33.01 -17.15 8.13
C ARG A 131 33.33 -18.63 7.88
N ASP A 132 32.34 -19.50 8.08
CA ASP A 132 32.34 -20.87 7.54
C ASP A 132 31.81 -20.84 6.11
N LEU A 133 32.70 -20.58 5.15
CA LEU A 133 32.35 -20.46 3.73
C LEU A 133 31.63 -21.70 3.19
N ASP A 134 32.03 -22.89 3.64
CA ASP A 134 31.40 -24.15 3.22
C ASP A 134 29.99 -24.31 3.83
N GLY A 135 29.84 -23.92 5.09
CA GLY A 135 28.55 -23.85 5.77
C GLY A 135 27.59 -22.90 5.07
N GLU A 136 28.06 -21.70 4.74
CA GLU A 136 27.29 -20.68 4.03
C GLU A 136 26.88 -21.15 2.62
N ALA A 137 27.81 -21.70 1.84
CA ALA A 137 27.50 -22.23 0.50
C ALA A 137 26.45 -23.36 0.56
N ARG A 138 26.52 -24.23 1.58
CA ARG A 138 25.50 -25.28 1.81
C ARG A 138 24.15 -24.67 2.20
N ALA A 139 24.13 -23.63 3.03
CA ALA A 139 22.90 -22.95 3.42
C ALA A 139 22.26 -22.23 2.23
N GLU A 140 23.06 -21.54 1.41
CA GLU A 140 22.62 -20.88 0.18
C GLU A 140 22.04 -21.89 -0.82
N ALA A 141 22.74 -23.00 -1.07
CA ALA A 141 22.24 -24.05 -1.95
C ALA A 141 20.89 -24.63 -1.46
N ARG A 142 20.72 -24.81 -0.16
CA ARG A 142 19.43 -25.24 0.43
C ARG A 142 18.34 -24.19 0.24
N TYR A 143 18.65 -22.91 0.47
CA TYR A 143 17.71 -21.82 0.27
C TYR A 143 17.26 -21.72 -1.19
N LEU A 144 18.20 -21.78 -2.13
CA LEU A 144 17.89 -21.77 -3.57
C LEU A 144 17.04 -22.98 -3.99
N GLN A 145 17.30 -24.18 -3.47
CA GLN A 145 16.45 -25.35 -3.71
C GLN A 145 15.04 -25.19 -3.12
N GLN A 146 14.90 -24.56 -1.96
CA GLN A 146 13.59 -24.29 -1.37
C GLN A 146 12.82 -23.27 -2.21
N LEU A 147 13.50 -22.20 -2.63
CA LEU A 147 12.93 -21.14 -3.44
C LEU A 147 12.53 -21.65 -4.83
N SER A 148 13.34 -22.50 -5.45
CA SER A 148 13.03 -23.10 -6.75
C SER A 148 11.76 -23.96 -6.67
N ARG A 149 11.60 -24.77 -5.63
CA ARG A 149 10.38 -25.57 -5.42
C ARG A 149 9.13 -24.70 -5.25
N HIS A 150 9.26 -23.57 -4.56
CA HIS A 150 8.16 -22.62 -4.41
C HIS A 150 7.75 -22.03 -5.75
N TYR A 151 8.72 -21.55 -6.54
CA TYR A 151 8.45 -21.00 -7.87
C TYR A 151 7.96 -22.05 -8.88
N GLU A 152 8.45 -23.28 -8.81
CA GLU A 152 7.94 -24.38 -9.63
C GLU A 152 6.48 -24.68 -9.28
N SER A 153 6.13 -24.70 -7.99
CA SER A 153 4.74 -24.90 -7.54
C SER A 153 3.81 -23.76 -8.01
N GLU A 154 4.22 -22.50 -7.87
CA GLU A 154 3.43 -21.37 -8.35
C GLU A 154 3.32 -21.37 -9.88
N ARG A 155 4.43 -21.57 -10.59
CA ARG A 155 4.46 -21.66 -12.05
C ARG A 155 3.55 -22.78 -12.55
N ASP A 156 3.63 -23.97 -11.97
CA ASP A 156 2.82 -25.11 -12.37
C ASP A 156 1.34 -24.88 -12.04
N SER A 157 1.01 -24.18 -10.95
CA SER A 157 -0.37 -23.78 -10.64
C SER A 157 -0.94 -22.83 -11.71
N ILE A 158 -0.13 -21.87 -12.17
CA ILE A 158 -0.50 -20.90 -13.21
C ILE A 158 -0.62 -21.62 -14.56
N LEU A 159 0.36 -22.44 -14.94
CA LEU A 159 0.37 -23.17 -16.21
C LEU A 159 -0.74 -24.22 -16.30
N ASN A 160 -1.09 -24.88 -15.19
CA ASN A 160 -2.16 -25.87 -15.13
C ASN A 160 -3.55 -25.27 -14.86
N SER A 161 -3.63 -23.97 -14.54
CA SER A 161 -4.90 -23.27 -14.41
C SER A 161 -5.73 -23.42 -15.69
N ARG A 162 -7.04 -23.61 -15.52
CA ARG A 162 -7.96 -23.82 -16.65
C ARG A 162 -7.92 -22.64 -17.63
N THR A 163 -7.76 -21.43 -17.11
CA THR A 163 -7.69 -20.18 -17.86
C THR A 163 -6.42 -20.08 -18.72
N PHE A 164 -5.26 -20.45 -18.18
CA PHE A 164 -4.00 -20.44 -18.94
C PHE A 164 -3.97 -21.52 -20.02
N ARG A 165 -4.43 -22.74 -19.70
CA ARG A 165 -4.52 -23.84 -20.68
C ARG A 165 -5.45 -23.49 -21.84
N TRP A 166 -6.61 -22.92 -21.56
CA TRP A 166 -7.55 -22.44 -22.59
C TRP A 166 -6.92 -21.35 -23.47
N ARG A 167 -6.30 -20.34 -22.87
CA ARG A 167 -5.63 -19.25 -23.61
C ARG A 167 -4.51 -19.76 -24.50
N LYS A 168 -3.65 -20.65 -23.99
CA LYS A 168 -2.56 -21.27 -24.77
C LYS A 168 -3.09 -22.12 -25.93
N GLN A 169 -4.20 -22.83 -25.73
CA GLN A 169 -4.85 -23.65 -26.75
C GLN A 169 -5.55 -22.81 -27.83
N ILE A 170 -6.13 -21.67 -27.47
CA ILE A 170 -6.67 -20.68 -28.42
C ILE A 170 -5.55 -20.04 -29.24
N LEU A 171 -4.45 -19.63 -28.61
CA LEU A 171 -3.34 -18.96 -29.30
C LEU A 171 -2.59 -19.91 -30.26
N ASN A 172 -2.49 -21.20 -29.92
CA ASN A 172 -1.88 -22.22 -30.77
C ASN A 172 -2.85 -22.86 -31.78
N SER A 173 -4.13 -22.45 -31.77
CA SER A 173 -5.10 -22.84 -32.79
C SER A 173 -4.79 -22.13 -34.11
N ARG A 174 -4.50 -22.92 -35.16
CA ARG A 174 -4.24 -22.43 -36.53
C ARG A 174 -5.34 -21.51 -37.09
N PHE A 175 -6.57 -21.60 -36.57
CA PHE A 175 -7.69 -20.77 -37.01
C PHE A 175 -7.68 -19.34 -36.44
N VAL A 176 -7.20 -19.13 -35.21
CA VAL A 176 -7.22 -17.81 -34.55
C VAL A 176 -5.99 -16.97 -34.89
N GLY A 177 -4.82 -17.61 -35.04
CA GLY A 177 -3.59 -16.95 -35.48
C GLY A 177 -3.67 -16.35 -36.89
N GLY A 178 -4.53 -16.90 -37.77
CA GLY A 178 -4.80 -16.37 -39.10
C GLY A 178 -5.73 -15.15 -39.10
N LEU A 179 -6.76 -15.14 -38.25
CA LEU A 179 -7.71 -14.03 -38.14
C LEU A 179 -7.08 -12.76 -37.55
N LEU A 180 -6.21 -12.89 -36.54
CA LEU A 180 -5.56 -11.74 -35.91
C LEU A 180 -4.53 -11.04 -36.81
N ARG A 181 -3.88 -11.76 -37.74
CA ARG A 181 -2.96 -11.14 -38.73
C ARG A 181 -3.70 -10.40 -39.86
N SER A 182 -4.97 -10.71 -40.10
CA SER A 182 -5.81 -10.05 -41.10
C SER A 182 -6.31 -8.67 -40.63
N PHE A 183 -6.57 -8.50 -39.33
CA PHE A 183 -7.06 -7.23 -38.77
C PHE A 183 -5.97 -6.20 -38.47
N ALA A 184 -4.69 -6.58 -38.43
CA ALA A 184 -3.57 -5.66 -38.17
C ALA A 184 -3.04 -4.94 -39.43
N LYS A 185 -3.73 -5.05 -40.57
CA LYS A 185 -3.29 -4.51 -41.87
C LYS A 185 -4.35 -3.64 -42.58
N ARG A 186 -5.24 -2.99 -41.84
CA ARG A 186 -6.07 -1.88 -42.35
C ARG A 186 -5.85 -0.63 -41.54
#